data_AF-A0ABD2NK63-F1
#
_entry.id   AF-A0ABD2NK63-F1
#
_cell.length_a   1.000
_cell.length_b   1.000
_cell.length_c   1.000
_cell.angle_alpha   90.00
_cell.angle_beta   90.00
_cell.angle_gamma   90.00
#
_symmetry.space_group_name_H-M   'P 1'
#
loop_
_entity.id
_entity.type
_entity.pdbx_description
1 polymer ?
#
loop_
_entity_poly.entity_id
_entity_poly.type
_entity_poly.pdbx_seq_one_letter_code
_entity_poly.pdbx_strand_id
1 'polypeptide(L)'
;MALLDKLYQLPVKTLKKILAELFPLVARYHRRRQEACEVFEPFTEQELKRVVAAMKTRRAPGPDGISPEALKIAHEAIPEKILEIFNALLEKQEFPKN
;
A
#
# COMPACT_ATOMS: atom_id res chain seq x y z
N MET A 1 27.45 5.54 -9.56
CA MET A 1 28.09 4.77 -8.48
C MET A 1 29.22 5.54 -7.80
N ALA A 2 30.10 6.27 -8.51
CA ALA A 2 31.25 6.96 -7.91
C ALA A 2 30.98 8.11 -6.90
N LEU A 3 29.74 8.61 -6.79
CA LEU A 3 29.40 9.77 -5.95
C LEU A 3 29.01 9.34 -4.52
N LEU A 4 28.37 8.18 -4.38
CA LEU A 4 28.03 7.60 -3.07
C LEU A 4 29.30 7.15 -2.34
N ASP A 5 30.22 6.48 -3.04
CA ASP A 5 31.48 6.00 -2.44
C ASP A 5 32.34 7.14 -1.91
N LYS A 6 32.33 8.30 -2.57
CA LYS A 6 33.02 9.50 -2.08
C LYS A 6 32.39 10.10 -0.83
N LEU A 7 31.07 9.96 -0.63
CA LEU A 7 30.38 10.42 0.58
C LEU A 7 30.76 9.58 1.81
N TYR A 8 30.96 8.27 1.63
CA TYR A 8 31.36 7.36 2.72
C TYR A 8 32.81 7.51 3.19
N GLN A 9 33.65 8.21 2.43
CA GLN A 9 35.03 8.51 2.84
C GLN A 9 35.17 9.85 3.60
N LEU A 10 34.07 10.60 3.78
CA LEU A 10 34.11 11.87 4.49
C LEU A 10 34.03 11.69 6.02
N PRO A 11 34.61 12.63 6.80
CA PRO A 11 34.42 12.66 8.24
C PRO A 11 32.92 12.72 8.59
N VAL A 12 32.50 11.95 9.59
CA VAL A 12 31.10 11.84 10.02
C VAL A 12 30.46 13.22 10.30
N LYS A 13 31.23 14.19 10.81
CA LYS A 13 30.77 15.57 11.05
C LYS A 13 30.39 16.28 9.75
N THR A 14 31.22 16.15 8.72
CA THR A 14 31.00 16.75 7.40
C THR A 14 29.82 16.07 6.69
N LEU A 15 29.76 14.74 6.77
CA LEU A 15 28.65 13.97 6.21
C LEU A 15 27.31 14.39 6.82
N LYS A 16 27.24 14.55 8.16
CA LYS A 16 26.03 15.03 8.84
C LYS A 16 25.57 16.41 8.37
N LYS A 17 26.51 17.32 8.13
CA LYS A 17 26.21 18.67 7.64
C LYS A 17 25.65 18.64 6.21
N ILE A 18 26.31 17.88 5.33
CA ILE A 18 25.87 17.68 3.94
C ILE A 18 24.47 17.03 3.91
N LEU A 19 24.23 16.00 4.74
CA LEU A 19 22.92 15.36 4.82
C LEU A 19 21.82 16.33 5.27
N ALA A 20 22.10 17.19 6.25
CA ALA A 20 21.14 18.19 6.71
C ALA A 20 20.81 19.26 5.64
N GLU A 21 21.78 19.63 4.81
CA GLU A 21 21.60 20.59 3.72
C GLU A 21 20.90 19.97 2.49
N LEU A 22 21.34 18.78 2.06
CA LEU A 22 20.83 18.13 0.84
C LEU A 22 19.48 17.43 1.06
N PHE A 23 19.25 16.91 2.26
CA PHE A 23 18.02 16.23 2.63
C PHE A 23 17.46 16.93 3.86
N PRO A 24 16.74 18.06 3.69
CA PRO A 24 15.97 18.62 4.79
C PRO A 24 15.09 17.49 5.32
N LEU A 25 15.31 17.12 6.58
CA LEU A 25 14.52 16.14 7.28
C LEU A 25 13.12 16.74 7.43
N VAL A 26 12.33 16.68 6.36
CA VAL A 26 10.91 16.96 6.45
C VAL A 26 10.40 15.89 7.40
N ALA A 27 9.97 16.30 8.58
CA ALA A 27 9.29 15.45 9.53
C ALA A 27 7.97 15.02 8.90
N ARG A 28 8.02 14.13 7.91
CA ARG A 28 6.85 13.47 7.35
C ARG A 28 6.41 12.40 8.34
N TYR A 29 6.01 12.85 9.52
CA TYR A 29 5.01 12.12 10.30
C TYR A 29 3.67 12.35 9.60
N HIS A 30 3.42 11.61 8.53
CA HIS A 30 2.05 11.26 8.22
C HIS A 30 1.60 10.23 9.25
N ARG A 31 1.45 10.65 10.52
CA ARG A 31 0.62 9.89 11.44
C ARG A 31 -0.79 10.10 10.90
N ARG A 32 -1.32 9.12 10.15
CA ARG A 32 -2.75 9.08 9.87
C ARG A 32 -3.43 9.20 11.23
N ARG A 33 -4.19 10.27 11.40
CA ARG A 33 -5.07 10.47 12.55
C ARG A 33 -6.01 9.27 12.52
N GLN A 34 -5.88 8.36 13.48
CA GLN A 34 -6.97 7.43 13.80
C GLN A 34 -8.00 8.28 14.53
N GLU A 35 -8.89 8.87 13.76
CA GLU A 35 -10.19 9.29 14.30
C GLU A 35 -10.94 8.01 14.65
N ALA A 36 -11.63 8.00 15.79
CA ALA A 36 -12.34 6.82 16.26
C ALA A 36 -13.35 6.39 15.19
N CYS A 37 -13.31 5.09 14.84
CA CYS A 37 -14.07 4.50 13.74
C CYS A 37 -15.56 4.86 13.80
N GLU A 38 -16.03 5.50 12.74
CA GLU A 38 -17.42 5.50 12.35
C GLU A 38 -17.83 4.06 11.99
N VAL A 39 -19.12 3.75 12.17
CA VAL A 39 -19.71 2.51 11.65
C VAL A 39 -19.42 2.45 10.15
N PHE A 40 -18.66 1.46 9.69
CA PHE A 40 -18.35 1.32 8.27
C PHE A 40 -19.50 0.63 7.54
N GLU A 41 -20.03 1.29 6.52
CA GLU A 41 -20.98 0.67 5.60
C GLU A 41 -20.27 -0.44 4.80
N PRO A 42 -20.92 -1.61 4.60
CA PRO A 42 -20.38 -2.66 3.75
C PRO A 42 -20.16 -2.18 2.31
N PHE A 43 -19.14 -2.71 1.64
CA PHE A 43 -18.92 -2.49 0.22
C PHE A 43 -20.06 -3.07 -0.62
N THR A 44 -20.36 -2.40 -1.72
CA THR A 44 -21.34 -2.84 -2.72
C THR A 44 -20.69 -3.56 -3.89
N GLU A 45 -21.46 -4.40 -4.60
CA GLU A 45 -21.00 -5.04 -5.85
C GLU A 45 -20.59 -4.02 -6.91
N GLN A 46 -21.29 -2.88 -6.98
CA GLN A 46 -20.98 -1.84 -7.96
C GLN A 46 -19.62 -1.19 -7.68
N GLU A 47 -19.29 -0.95 -6.41
CA GLU A 47 -17.97 -0.44 -6.01
C GLU A 47 -16.88 -1.46 -6.34
N LEU A 48 -17.08 -2.73 -5.97
CA LEU A 48 -16.14 -3.79 -6.29
C LEU A 48 -15.88 -3.86 -7.79
N LYS A 49 -16.95 -3.87 -8.60
CA LYS A 49 -16.85 -3.89 -10.07
C LYS A 49 -16.10 -2.68 -10.62
N ARG A 50 -16.39 -1.48 -10.13
CA ARG A 50 -15.70 -0.25 -10.56
C ARG A 50 -14.21 -0.29 -10.24
N VAL A 51 -13.85 -0.74 -9.03
CA VAL A 51 -12.45 -0.83 -8.59
C VAL A 51 -11.68 -1.87 -9.41
N VAL A 52 -12.24 -3.07 -9.54
CA VAL A 52 -11.61 -4.16 -10.32
C VAL A 52 -11.41 -3.74 -11.78
N ALA A 53 -12.38 -3.05 -12.39
CA ALA A 53 -12.24 -2.52 -13.75
C ALA A 53 -11.09 -1.51 -13.84
N ALA A 54 -10.98 -0.59 -12.88
CA ALA A 54 -9.97 0.47 -12.85
C ALA A 54 -8.54 -0.03 -12.50
N MET A 55 -8.38 -1.26 -11.98
CA MET A 55 -7.06 -1.79 -11.64
C MET A 55 -6.13 -1.86 -12.86
N LYS A 56 -4.92 -1.32 -12.69
CA LYS A 56 -3.86 -1.37 -13.72
C LYS A 56 -3.26 -2.77 -13.78
N THR A 57 -3.24 -3.35 -14.98
CA THR A 57 -2.57 -4.61 -15.29
C THR A 57 -1.06 -4.42 -15.41
N ARG A 58 -0.31 -5.53 -15.43
CA ARG A 58 1.15 -5.62 -15.54
C ARG A 58 1.88 -4.95 -14.37
N ARG A 59 1.24 -4.90 -13.21
CA ARG A 59 1.90 -4.55 -11.95
C ARG A 59 2.48 -5.81 -11.34
N ALA A 60 3.62 -5.67 -10.65
CA ALA A 60 4.19 -6.76 -9.88
C ALA A 60 3.18 -7.22 -8.82
N PRO A 61 3.00 -8.53 -8.62
CA PRO A 61 2.17 -9.06 -7.56
C PRO A 61 2.73 -8.68 -6.19
N GLY A 62 1.87 -8.71 -5.17
CA GLY A 62 2.29 -8.54 -3.78
C GLY A 62 3.07 -9.76 -3.27
N PRO A 63 3.44 -9.75 -1.97
CA PRO A 63 4.02 -10.92 -1.31
C PRO A 63 3.13 -12.17 -1.37
N ASP A 64 1.83 -11.98 -1.57
CA ASP A 64 0.81 -13.03 -1.77
C ASP A 64 0.89 -13.70 -3.15
N GLY A 65 1.65 -13.13 -4.10
CA GLY A 65 1.78 -13.65 -5.46
C GLY A 65 0.55 -13.42 -6.35
N ILE A 66 -0.49 -12.73 -5.87
CA ILE A 66 -1.72 -12.52 -6.64
C ILE A 66 -1.54 -11.31 -7.56
N SER A 67 -1.61 -11.54 -8.87
CA SER A 67 -1.51 -10.44 -9.85
C SER A 67 -2.87 -9.73 -10.05
N PRO A 68 -2.86 -8.47 -10.53
CA PRO A 68 -4.08 -7.77 -10.90
C PRO A 68 -4.95 -8.55 -11.91
N GLU A 69 -4.34 -9.25 -12.86
CA GLU A 69 -5.04 -10.07 -13.87
C GLU A 69 -5.74 -11.26 -13.22
N ALA A 70 -5.06 -11.95 -12.31
CA ALA A 70 -5.65 -13.06 -11.57
C ALA A 70 -6.88 -12.60 -10.77
N LEU A 71 -6.80 -11.44 -10.12
CA LEU A 71 -7.93 -10.89 -9.38
C LEU A 71 -9.10 -10.50 -10.29
N LYS A 72 -8.84 -9.93 -11.48
CA LYS A 72 -9.88 -9.62 -12.46
C LYS A 72 -10.60 -10.89 -12.94
N ILE A 73 -9.86 -11.95 -13.26
CA ILE A 73 -10.42 -13.24 -13.66
C ILE A 73 -11.23 -13.85 -12.51
N ALA A 74 -10.71 -13.80 -11.29
CA ALA A 74 -11.43 -14.30 -10.12
C ALA A 74 -12.73 -13.53 -9.87
N HIS A 75 -12.73 -12.20 -10.03
CA HIS A 75 -13.94 -11.38 -9.95
C HIS A 75 -14.96 -11.71 -11.03
N GLU A 76 -14.53 -12.04 -12.25
CA GLU A 76 -15.46 -12.49 -13.30
C GLU A 76 -16.09 -13.86 -12.97
N ALA A 77 -15.35 -14.74 -12.28
CA ALA A 77 -15.82 -16.08 -11.93
C ALA A 77 -16.68 -16.12 -10.66
N ILE A 78 -16.30 -15.37 -9.62
CA ILE A 78 -16.89 -15.45 -8.27
C ILE A 78 -17.01 -14.07 -7.60
N PRO A 79 -17.73 -13.10 -8.19
CA PRO A 79 -17.78 -11.73 -7.68
C PRO A 79 -18.38 -11.65 -6.26
N GLU A 80 -19.44 -12.41 -5.99
CA GLU A 80 -20.13 -12.45 -4.70
C GLU A 80 -19.22 -12.92 -3.56
N LYS A 81 -18.40 -13.95 -3.81
CA LYS A 81 -17.49 -14.49 -2.80
C LYS A 81 -16.38 -13.52 -2.45
N ILE A 82 -15.86 -12.79 -3.44
CA ILE A 82 -14.85 -11.76 -3.22
C ILE A 82 -15.45 -10.63 -2.38
N LEU A 83 -16.67 -10.17 -2.71
CA LEU A 83 -17.36 -9.15 -1.93
C LEU A 83 -17.60 -9.58 -0.48
N GLU A 84 -18.07 -10.82 -0.29
CA GLU A 84 -18.28 -11.43 1.03
C GLU A 84 -16.99 -11.41 1.86
N ILE A 85 -15.86 -11.80 1.27
CA ILE A 85 -14.56 -11.78 1.95
C ILE A 85 -14.21 -10.36 2.39
N PHE A 86 -14.28 -9.37 1.49
CA PHE A 86 -13.94 -7.99 1.82
C PHE A 86 -14.85 -7.41 2.92
N ASN A 87 -16.14 -7.68 2.86
CA ASN A 87 -17.09 -7.24 3.88
C ASN A 87 -16.87 -7.96 5.20
N ALA A 88 -16.53 -9.25 5.20
CA ALA A 88 -16.17 -9.99 6.41
C ALA A 88 -14.89 -9.44 7.06
N LEU A 89 -13.87 -9.09 6.25
CA LEU A 89 -12.64 -8.43 6.75
C LEU A 89 -12.95 -7.07 7.37
N LEU A 90 -13.83 -6.28 6.75
CA LEU A 90 -14.27 -4.98 7.24
C LEU A 90 -15.08 -5.10 8.54
N GLU A 91 -16.02 -6.04 8.61
CA GLU A 91 -16.89 -6.23 9.78
C GLU A 91 -16.09 -6.78 10.97
N LYS A 92 -15.27 -7.82 10.74
CA LYS A 92 -14.53 -8.50 11.81
C LYS A 92 -13.25 -7.76 12.21
N GLN A 93 -12.75 -6.87 11.35
CA GLN A 93 -11.46 -6.18 11.55
C GLN A 93 -10.28 -7.16 11.72
N GLU A 94 -10.42 -8.38 11.19
CA GLU A 94 -9.42 -9.44 11.25
C GLU A 94 -8.78 -9.60 9.88
N PHE A 95 -7.52 -9.20 9.76
CA PHE A 95 -6.78 -9.28 8.50
C PHE A 95 -5.81 -10.47 8.50
N PRO A 96 -5.57 -11.10 7.34
CA PRO A 96 -4.56 -12.15 7.22
C PRO A 96 -3.21 -11.67 7.76
N LYS A 97 -2.53 -12.56 8.50
CA LYS A 97 -1.15 -12.31 8.93
C LYS A 97 -0.22 -12.62 7.76
N ASN A 98 0.73 -11.72 7.50
CA ASN A 98 1.80 -11.90 6.51
C ASN A 98 2.77 -13.00 6.92
#